data_AF-A0A2V8EFF0-F1
#
_entry.id   AF-A0A2V8EFF0-F1
#
_cell.length_a   1.000
_cell.length_b   1.000
_cell.length_c   1.000
_cell.angle_alpha   90.00
_cell.angle_beta   90.00
_cell.angle_gamma   90.00
#
_symmetry.space_group_name_H-M   'P 1'
#
loop_
_entity.id
_entity.type
_entity.pdbx_description
1 polymer ?
#
loop_
_entity_poly.entity_id
_entity_poly.type
_entity_poly.pdbx_seq_one_letter_code
_entity_poly.pdbx_strand_id
1 'polypeptide(L)' 'MIRKLASGRYRLYSRKKDPKTGKRRNLGTFASRAAAERHERAVQFFKRRG' A
#
# COMPACT_ATOMS: atom_id res chain seq x y z
N MET A 1 -1.11 3.52 2.87
CA MET A 1 -2.27 3.16 3.75
C MET A 1 -2.30 1.66 3.94
N ILE A 2 -2.05 1.17 5.14
CA ILE A 2 -1.95 -0.27 5.42
C ILE A 2 -3.19 -0.72 6.20
N ARG A 3 -3.87 -1.75 5.72
CA ARG A 3 -5.07 -2.35 6.35
C ARG A 3 -4.78 -3.79 6.75
N LYS A 4 -5.12 -4.17 7.99
CA LYS A 4 -5.11 -5.57 8.43
C LYS A 4 -6.34 -6.29 7.89
N LEU A 5 -6.15 -7.47 7.28
CA LEU A 5 -7.21 -8.33 6.77
C LEU A 5 -7.64 -9.32 7.86
N ALA A 6 -8.84 -9.89 7.72
CA ALA A 6 -9.32 -10.96 8.59
C ALA A 6 -8.39 -12.18 8.58
N SER A 7 -7.69 -12.43 7.47
CA SER A 7 -6.66 -13.47 7.35
C SER A 7 -5.36 -13.17 8.11
N GLY A 8 -5.28 -12.08 8.88
CA GLY A 8 -4.07 -11.66 9.60
C GLY A 8 -3.01 -10.96 8.74
N ARG A 9 -3.14 -11.00 7.41
CA ARG A 9 -2.22 -10.32 6.47
C ARG A 9 -2.47 -8.81 6.41
N TYR A 10 -1.48 -8.08 5.92
CA TYR A 10 -1.50 -6.62 5.82
C TYR A 10 -1.51 -6.18 4.36
N ARG A 11 -2.54 -5.47 3.93
CA ARG A 11 -2.66 -4.96 2.56
C ARG A 11 -2.28 -3.49 2.49
N LEU A 12 -1.38 -3.15 1.57
CA LEU A 12 -1.03 -1.76 1.28
C LEU A 12 -1.93 -1.25 0.15
N TYR A 13 -2.56 -0.10 0.39
CA TYR A 13 -3.32 0.64 -0.61
C TYR A 13 -2.61 1.94 -0.99
N SER A 14 -2.85 2.37 -2.24
CA SER A 14 -2.43 3.69 -2.73
C SER A 14 -3.03 4.81 -1.89
N ARG A 15 -2.27 5.91 -1.72
CA ARG A 15 -2.76 7.09 -1.01
C ARG A 15 -3.90 7.77 -1.79
N LYS A 16 -3.65 8.05 -3.08
CA LYS A 16 -4.64 8.61 -4.00
C LYS A 16 -5.61 7.52 -4.47
N LYS A 17 -6.88 7.90 -4.64
CA LYS A 17 -7.88 7.11 -5.33
C LYS A 17 -7.58 7.12 -6.83
N ASP A 18 -7.92 6.03 -7.50
CA ASP A 18 -7.93 5.97 -8.95
C ASP A 18 -9.04 6.90 -9.48
N PRO A 19 -8.74 7.82 -10.41
CA PRO A 19 -9.72 8.77 -10.91
C PRO A 19 -10.82 8.12 -11.75
N LYS A 20 -10.56 6.97 -12.38
CA LYS A 20 -11.52 6.26 -13.23
C LYS A 20 -12.51 5.45 -12.40
N THR A 21 -12.03 4.81 -11.34
CA THR A 21 -12.86 3.87 -10.54
C THR A 21 -13.24 4.38 -9.16
N GLY A 22 -12.63 5.48 -8.69
CA GLY A 22 -12.80 6.01 -7.33
C GLY A 22 -12.19 5.12 -6.23
N LYS A 23 -11.62 3.98 -6.58
CA LYS A 23 -11.08 2.98 -5.64
C LYS A 23 -9.59 3.18 -5.43
N ARG A 24 -9.09 2.80 -4.25
CA ARG A 24 -7.63 2.78 -3.99
C ARG A 24 -7.03 1.51 -4.59
N ARG A 25 -5.87 1.63 -5.21
CA ARG A 25 -5.16 0.50 -5.84
C ARG A 25 -4.50 -0.34 -4.75
N ASN A 26 -4.59 -1.66 -4.87
CA ASN A 26 -3.84 -2.59 -4.04
C ASN A 26 -2.38 -2.61 -4.52
N LEU A 27 -1.45 -2.24 -3.64
CA LEU A 27 -0.01 -2.19 -3.91
C LEU A 27 0.73 -3.42 -3.37
N GLY A 28 0.02 -4.37 -2.76
CA GLY A 28 0.61 -5.60 -2.24
C GLY A 28 -0.06 -6.08 -0.95
N THR A 29 0.05 -7.38 -0.68
CA THR A 29 -0.41 -8.00 0.57
C THR A 29 0.74 -8.73 1.25
N PHE A 30 1.10 -8.27 2.44
CA PHE A 30 2.29 -8.64 3.21
C PHE A 30 1.90 -9.49 4.43
N ALA A 31 2.83 -10.32 4.90
CA ALA A 31 2.61 -11.14 6.10
C ALA A 31 2.69 -10.31 7.40
N SER A 32 3.48 -9.24 7.41
CA SER A 32 3.67 -8.37 8.58
C SER A 32 3.43 -6.89 8.25
N ARG A 33 3.09 -6.11 9.28
CA ARG A 33 2.92 -4.67 9.17
C ARG A 33 4.24 -3.98 8.77
N ALA A 34 5.35 -4.39 9.37
CA ALA A 34 6.68 -3.86 9.08
C ALA A 34 7.08 -4.06 7.60
N ALA A 35 6.75 -5.22 7.00
CA ALA A 35 7.00 -5.44 5.58
C ALA A 35 6.20 -4.48 4.69
N ALA A 36 4.93 -4.24 5.03
CA ALA A 36 4.09 -3.28 4.32
C ALA A 36 4.60 -1.82 4.47
N GLU A 37 5.11 -1.44 5.64
CA GLU A 37 5.67 -0.11 5.90
C GLU A 37 6.97 0.13 5.13
N ARG A 38 7.89 -0.84 5.11
CA ARG A 38 9.11 -0.76 4.29
C ARG A 38 8.77 -0.59 2.81
N HIS A 39 7.80 -1.34 2.31
CA HIS A 39 7.35 -1.20 0.92
C HIS A 39 6.68 0.16 0.66
N GLU A 40 5.88 0.69 1.59
CA GLU A 40 5.31 2.03 1.45
C GLU A 40 6.42 3.10 1.34
N ARG A 41 7.46 3.02 2.19
CA ARG A 41 8.61 3.94 2.14
C ARG A 41 9.33 3.86 0.80
N ALA A 42 9.58 2.64 0.30
CA ALA A 42 10.17 2.45 -1.02
C ALA A 42 9.31 3.10 -2.12
N VAL A 43 7.99 2.84 -2.13
CA VAL A 43 7.07 3.46 -3.09
C VAL A 43 7.08 4.99 -3.03
N GLN A 44 7.14 5.58 -1.83
CA GLN A 44 7.22 7.04 -1.71
C GLN A 44 8.57 7.60 -2.16
N PHE A 45 9.65 6.88 -1.88
CA PHE A 45 10.99 7.27 -2.31
C PHE A 45 11.08 7.35 -3.82
N PHE A 46 10.63 6.32 -4.54
CA PHE A 46 10.63 6.32 -6.01
C PHE A 46 9.72 7.41 -6.60
N LYS A 47 8.57 7.70 -5.97
CA LYS A 47 7.66 8.76 -6.42
C LYS A 47 8.16 10.19 -6.21
N ARG A 48 9.14 10.39 -5.32
CA ARG A 48 9.73 11.71 -5.06
C ARG A 48 10.97 11.98 -5.91
N ARG A 49 11.59 10.92 -6.43
CA ARG A 49 12.82 11.00 -7.24
C ARG A 49 12.56 10.92 -8.74
N GLY A 50 11.31 10.69 -9.15
CA GLY A 50 10.86 10.71 -10.54
C GLY A 50 9.86 11.82 -10.78
#